data_AF-A0A8U0P5T7-F1
#
_entry.id   AF-A0A8U0P5T7-F1
#
_cell.length_a   1.000
_cell.length_b   1.000
_cell.length_c   1.000
_cell.angle_alpha   90.00
_cell.angle_beta   90.00
_cell.angle_gamma   90.00
#
_symmetry.space_group_name_H-M   'P 1'
#
loop_
_entity.id
_entity.type
_entity.pdbx_description
1 polymer ?
#
loop_
_entity_poly.entity_id
_entity_poly.type
_entity_poly.pdbx_seq_one_letter_code
_entity_poly.pdbx_strand_id
1 'polypeptide(L)'
;MAAPVVIGRNIRTFGRIFVGVSQSSLQGSIGLNACRYHGRSTLFRPLQLPAACLHTGTFSSSLPSSVIVTEEPDTLYQKVSVLVKGHDKAVLDSYEFFAILAAKELGVTLGKVFEPPKNIERLTLLKSVHIFKKHRVQYEMRTHYRCIELSRVTGSTAQVYLEYIQRNLPEGVAMEVTKTSMEKVPEHILEPMWNDPPTEEKPSHIHKLLISAPNQDDRTSSPETGPENMLVDNGQPEQGAA
;
A
#
# COMPACT_ATOMS: atom_id res chain seq x y z
N MET A 1 -14.90 -61.43 12.76
CA MET A 1 -14.27 -61.56 14.09
C MET A 1 -13.54 -60.27 14.39
N ALA A 2 -14.03 -59.53 15.38
CA ALA A 2 -13.54 -58.22 15.78
C ALA A 2 -12.56 -58.36 16.96
N ALA A 3 -11.51 -57.55 16.97
CA ALA A 3 -10.68 -57.31 18.15
C ALA A 3 -10.34 -55.81 18.21
N PRO A 4 -10.75 -55.08 19.26
CA PRO A 4 -10.36 -53.69 19.47
C PRO A 4 -9.07 -53.62 20.32
N VAL A 5 -8.12 -52.77 19.92
CA VAL A 5 -6.93 -52.48 20.73
C VAL A 5 -7.05 -51.09 21.33
N VAL A 6 -6.79 -51.06 22.64
CA VAL A 6 -7.13 -50.06 23.64
C VAL A 6 -6.18 -48.86 23.60
N ILE A 7 -6.78 -47.68 23.78
CA ILE A 7 -6.15 -46.36 23.93
C ILE A 7 -5.57 -46.23 25.35
N GLY A 8 -4.25 -46.06 25.47
CA GLY A 8 -3.57 -45.71 26.71
C GLY A 8 -3.21 -44.22 26.76
N ARG A 9 -4.00 -43.42 27.47
CA ARG A 9 -3.67 -42.04 27.84
C ARG A 9 -2.79 -42.05 29.09
N ASN A 10 -1.57 -41.53 29.02
CA ASN A 10 -0.74 -41.30 30.20
C ASN A 10 -0.79 -39.82 30.57
N ILE A 11 -1.46 -39.53 31.69
CA ILE A 11 -1.58 -38.22 32.32
C ILE A 11 -0.60 -38.25 33.48
N ARG A 12 0.47 -37.43 33.43
CA ARG A 12 1.32 -37.18 34.60
C ARG A 12 1.26 -35.70 34.95
N THR A 13 0.64 -35.46 36.10
CA THR A 13 0.41 -34.21 36.79
C THR A 13 1.64 -33.74 37.59
N PHE A 14 1.84 -32.42 37.55
CA PHE A 14 2.26 -31.49 38.61
C PHE A 14 3.48 -31.78 39.50
N GLY A 15 4.41 -30.82 39.48
CA GLY A 15 5.39 -30.55 40.54
C GLY A 15 5.96 -29.14 40.40
N ARG A 16 5.19 -28.13 40.85
CA ARG A 16 5.67 -26.77 41.10
C ARG A 16 6.41 -26.76 42.44
N ILE A 17 7.62 -26.23 42.51
CA ILE A 17 8.22 -25.73 43.75
C ILE A 17 8.72 -24.31 43.49
N PHE A 18 8.01 -23.36 44.09
CA PHE A 18 8.39 -21.97 44.25
C PHE A 18 8.99 -21.85 45.65
N VAL A 19 10.24 -21.41 45.79
CA VAL A 19 10.75 -20.81 47.02
C VAL A 19 11.68 -19.68 46.60
N GLY A 20 11.24 -18.45 46.84
CA GLY A 20 12.12 -17.29 46.92
C GLY A 20 12.70 -17.19 48.33
N VAL A 21 13.78 -16.43 48.49
CA VAL A 21 14.03 -15.46 49.57
C VAL A 21 15.39 -14.78 49.29
N SER A 22 15.27 -13.47 49.10
CA SER A 22 16.07 -12.33 49.58
C SER A 22 17.60 -12.33 49.67
N GLN A 23 18.09 -11.16 49.25
CA GLN A 23 19.41 -10.54 49.36
C GLN A 23 20.16 -10.76 50.68
N SER A 24 21.49 -10.88 50.58
CA SER A 24 22.41 -10.16 51.46
C SER A 24 23.81 -10.03 50.83
N SER A 25 24.33 -8.82 50.93
CA SER A 25 25.70 -8.40 50.72
C SER A 25 26.66 -9.06 51.73
N LEU A 26 27.87 -9.42 51.31
CA LEU A 26 29.07 -9.30 52.14
C LEU A 26 30.37 -9.52 51.34
N GLN A 27 31.30 -8.59 51.54
CA GLN A 27 32.73 -8.70 51.21
C GLN A 27 33.36 -9.97 51.76
N GLY A 28 34.36 -10.49 51.06
CA GLY A 28 35.20 -11.57 51.58
C GLY A 28 36.29 -11.99 50.60
N SER A 29 37.44 -11.35 50.72
CA SER A 29 38.72 -11.69 50.11
C SER A 29 39.33 -13.01 50.63
N ILE A 30 40.31 -13.51 49.88
CA ILE A 30 41.45 -14.38 50.25
C ILE A 30 41.40 -15.80 49.63
N GLY A 31 42.49 -16.17 48.93
CA GLY A 31 42.84 -17.57 48.68
C GLY A 31 43.61 -17.85 47.38
N LEU A 32 44.81 -17.28 47.21
CA LEU A 32 45.74 -17.65 46.13
C LEU A 32 46.32 -19.05 46.39
N ASN A 33 46.08 -20.01 45.49
CA ASN A 33 46.87 -21.23 45.40
C ASN A 33 47.93 -21.07 44.31
N ALA A 34 49.18 -21.13 44.75
CA ALA A 34 50.37 -21.11 43.90
C ALA A 34 50.61 -22.50 43.31
N CYS A 35 50.75 -22.57 41.98
CA CYS A 35 51.53 -23.60 41.33
C CYS A 35 52.61 -22.91 40.49
N ARG A 36 53.84 -22.97 40.99
CA ARG A 36 55.05 -22.62 40.23
C ARG A 36 55.25 -23.69 39.17
N TYR A 37 55.37 -23.28 37.92
CA TYR A 37 56.15 -24.03 36.94
C TYR A 37 57.18 -23.10 36.33
N HIS A 38 58.44 -23.51 36.46
CA HIS A 38 59.60 -22.90 35.83
C HIS A 38 59.54 -23.15 34.32
N GLY A 39 59.75 -22.09 33.54
CA GLY A 39 59.92 -22.17 32.09
C GLY A 39 60.43 -20.85 31.56
N ARG A 40 61.61 -20.88 30.94
CA ARG A 40 62.55 -19.78 30.74
C ARG A 40 62.42 -19.16 29.33
N SER A 41 62.61 -17.84 29.28
CA SER A 41 63.09 -16.99 28.17
C SER A 41 62.18 -16.62 26.98
N THR A 42 61.74 -15.35 27.03
CA THR A 42 61.97 -14.27 26.05
C THR A 42 61.77 -14.55 24.56
N LEU A 43 60.59 -14.18 24.05
CA LEU A 43 60.43 -13.28 22.90
C LEU A 43 59.18 -12.43 23.14
N PHE A 44 59.38 -11.20 23.62
CA PHE A 44 58.32 -10.19 23.63
C PHE A 44 58.00 -9.81 22.19
N ARG A 45 56.93 -10.37 21.63
CA ARG A 45 56.23 -9.79 20.49
C ARG A 45 55.06 -8.99 21.06
N PRO A 46 55.04 -7.65 20.96
CA PRO A 46 53.84 -6.91 21.34
C PRO A 46 52.74 -7.30 20.36
N LEU A 47 51.70 -7.95 20.88
CA LEU A 47 50.45 -8.13 20.17
C LEU A 47 49.82 -6.74 20.09
N GLN A 48 49.96 -6.07 18.94
CA GLN A 48 49.21 -4.85 18.66
C GLN A 48 47.72 -5.20 18.75
N LEU A 49 47.06 -4.66 19.78
CA LEU A 49 45.62 -4.49 19.82
C LEU A 49 45.20 -3.79 18.51
N PRO A 50 44.20 -4.29 17.76
CA PRO A 50 43.63 -3.49 16.68
C PRO A 50 43.01 -2.25 17.32
N ALA A 51 43.60 -1.10 17.02
CA ALA A 51 43.08 0.20 17.41
C ALA A 51 41.61 0.29 16.97
N ALA A 52 40.74 0.66 17.90
CA ALA A 52 39.37 1.01 17.61
C ALA A 52 39.35 2.08 16.50
N CYS A 53 38.86 1.72 15.32
CA CYS A 53 38.58 2.65 14.24
C CYS A 53 37.36 3.48 14.62
N LEU A 54 37.57 4.53 15.40
CA LEU A 54 36.62 5.63 15.57
C LEU A 54 36.39 6.25 14.19
N HIS A 55 35.17 6.11 13.65
CA HIS A 55 34.80 6.67 12.36
C HIS A 55 34.61 8.19 12.52
N THR A 56 35.72 8.94 12.52
CA THR A 56 35.73 10.38 12.31
C THR A 56 35.64 10.63 10.81
N GLY A 57 34.42 10.83 10.30
CA GLY A 57 34.20 11.11 8.88
C GLY A 57 32.73 11.06 8.50
N THR A 58 31.87 11.86 9.14
CA THR A 58 30.49 12.05 8.68
C THR A 58 30.50 12.93 7.43
N PHE A 59 30.68 12.33 6.25
CA PHE A 59 30.36 12.99 4.98
C PHE A 59 28.84 12.95 4.79
N SER A 60 28.15 13.97 5.29
CA SER A 60 26.74 14.21 5.03
C SER A 60 26.58 14.80 3.63
N SER A 61 26.47 13.96 2.61
CA SER A 61 25.93 14.39 1.31
C SER A 61 24.40 14.32 1.38
N SER A 62 23.78 15.34 1.98
CA SER A 62 22.34 15.51 1.94
C SER A 62 21.96 16.13 0.60
N LEU A 63 21.59 15.30 -0.38
CA LEU A 63 20.81 15.80 -1.51
C LEU A 63 19.44 16.25 -0.96
N PRO A 64 18.92 17.42 -1.35
CA PRO A 64 17.58 17.81 -0.96
C PRO A 64 16.57 16.91 -1.72
N SER A 65 15.82 16.09 -0.98
CA SER A 65 14.64 15.43 -1.52
C SER A 65 13.60 16.50 -1.86
N SER A 66 13.37 16.76 -3.15
CA SER A 66 12.35 17.70 -3.61
C SER A 66 10.96 17.07 -3.46
N VAL A 67 10.37 17.17 -2.28
CA VAL A 67 8.96 16.81 -2.06
C VAL A 67 8.12 18.02 -2.47
N ILE A 68 7.42 17.91 -3.60
CA ILE A 68 6.49 18.94 -4.07
C ILE A 68 5.13 18.64 -3.46
N VAL A 69 4.52 19.63 -2.81
CA VAL A 69 3.16 19.53 -2.28
C VAL A 69 2.20 19.91 -3.41
N THR A 70 1.37 18.97 -3.85
CA THR A 70 0.33 19.20 -4.85
C THR A 70 -0.94 19.74 -4.18
N GLU A 71 -1.71 20.57 -4.88
CA GLU A 71 -2.98 21.14 -4.37
C GLU A 71 -4.17 20.17 -4.41
N GLU A 72 -4.02 19.01 -5.06
CA GLU A 72 -5.04 17.97 -5.08
C GLU A 72 -5.16 17.29 -3.70
N PRO A 73 -6.39 17.01 -3.23
CA PRO A 73 -6.58 16.36 -1.95
C PRO A 73 -6.02 14.94 -1.95
N ASP A 74 -5.29 14.57 -0.89
CA ASP A 74 -4.74 13.22 -0.77
C ASP A 74 -5.86 12.17 -0.67
N THR A 75 -5.61 11.01 -1.28
CA THR A 75 -6.47 9.84 -1.14
C THR A 75 -6.44 9.35 0.30
N LEU A 76 -7.61 8.99 0.84
CA LEU A 76 -7.70 8.45 2.19
C LEU A 76 -8.06 6.98 2.15
N TYR A 77 -7.38 6.17 2.94
CA TYR A 77 -7.67 4.75 3.09
C TYR A 77 -8.25 4.48 4.48
N GLN A 78 -9.43 3.85 4.51
CA GLN A 78 -10.01 3.37 5.77
C GLN A 78 -9.11 2.28 6.37
N LYS A 79 -8.64 1.38 5.50
CA LYS A 79 -7.85 0.21 5.85
C LYS A 79 -6.88 -0.14 4.73
N VAL A 80 -5.66 -0.53 5.10
CA VAL A 80 -4.70 -1.18 4.21
C VAL A 80 -4.29 -2.50 4.84
N SER A 81 -4.59 -3.60 4.17
CA SER A 81 -4.23 -4.95 4.63
C SER A 81 -3.02 -5.42 3.84
N VAL A 82 -1.95 -5.77 4.55
CA VAL A 82 -0.74 -6.35 3.97
C VAL A 82 -0.70 -7.82 4.35
N LEU A 83 -0.90 -8.69 3.37
CA LEU A 83 -0.82 -10.14 3.52
C LEU A 83 0.51 -10.62 2.93
N VAL A 84 1.40 -11.11 3.79
CA VAL A 84 2.64 -11.77 3.35
C VAL A 84 2.50 -13.28 3.39
N LYS A 85 3.01 -13.93 2.34
CA LYS A 85 2.95 -15.36 2.09
C LYS A 85 4.39 -15.89 1.99
N GLY A 86 4.71 -16.98 2.67
CA GLY A 86 6.06 -17.54 2.62
C GLY A 86 6.08 -19.02 3.01
N HIS A 87 7.18 -19.70 2.66
CA HIS A 87 7.36 -21.11 3.01
C HIS A 87 8.02 -21.31 4.37
N ASP A 88 8.87 -20.39 4.80
CA ASP A 88 9.51 -20.41 6.12
C ASP A 88 8.74 -19.53 7.11
N LYS A 89 8.38 -20.12 8.25
CA LYS A 89 7.71 -19.41 9.33
C LYS A 89 8.67 -18.42 10.01
N ALA A 90 9.93 -18.79 10.25
CA ALA A 90 10.85 -17.95 11.02
C ALA A 90 11.12 -16.62 10.31
N VAL A 91 11.25 -16.65 8.98
CA VAL A 91 11.39 -15.45 8.15
C VAL A 91 10.15 -14.56 8.27
N LEU A 92 8.95 -15.12 8.19
CA LEU A 92 7.71 -14.35 8.33
C LEU A 92 7.58 -13.71 9.73
N ASP A 93 7.97 -14.42 10.79
CA ASP A 93 7.94 -13.91 12.17
C ASP A 93 8.89 -12.71 12.32
N SER A 94 10.09 -12.81 11.73
CA SER A 94 11.06 -11.71 11.73
C SER A 94 10.58 -10.51 10.92
N TYR A 95 9.94 -10.74 9.77
CA TYR A 95 9.42 -9.70 8.91
C TYR A 95 8.19 -9.01 9.51
N GLU A 96 7.32 -9.75 10.20
CA GLU A 96 6.20 -9.20 10.96
C GLU A 96 6.71 -8.22 12.02
N PHE A 97 7.72 -8.63 12.80
CA PHE A 97 8.34 -7.76 13.81
C PHE A 97 8.90 -6.47 13.19
N PHE A 98 9.63 -6.59 12.08
CA PHE A 98 10.17 -5.47 11.32
C PHE A 98 9.08 -4.51 10.82
N ALA A 99 8.03 -5.04 10.17
CA ALA A 99 6.95 -4.24 9.59
C ALA A 99 6.11 -3.52 10.66
N ILE A 100 5.89 -4.16 11.81
CA ILE A 100 5.23 -3.54 12.98
C ILE A 100 6.09 -2.42 13.54
N LEU A 101 7.40 -2.64 13.70
CA LEU A 101 8.32 -1.64 14.22
C LEU A 101 8.34 -0.42 13.30
N ALA A 102 8.50 -0.62 11.98
CA ALA A 102 8.48 0.46 10.99
C ALA A 102 7.18 1.28 11.04
N ALA A 103 6.03 0.62 11.19
CA ALA A 103 4.74 1.30 11.31
C ALA A 103 4.65 2.15 12.59
N LYS A 104 5.18 1.65 13.71
CA LYS A 104 5.23 2.39 14.98
C LYS A 104 6.12 3.63 14.90
N GLU A 105 7.29 3.50 14.30
CA GLU A 105 8.22 4.63 14.12
C GLU A 105 7.63 5.72 13.21
N LEU A 106 6.85 5.34 12.19
CA LEU A 106 6.12 6.29 11.35
C LEU A 106 4.84 6.85 12.01
N GLY A 107 4.47 6.37 13.21
CA GLY A 107 3.26 6.80 13.90
C GLY A 107 1.95 6.34 13.25
N VAL A 108 1.99 5.29 12.44
CA VAL A 108 0.79 4.75 11.75
C VAL A 108 -0.04 3.90 12.71
N THR A 109 -1.36 4.09 12.69
CA THR A 109 -2.29 3.33 13.53
C THR A 109 -2.44 1.88 13.06
N LEU A 110 -1.80 0.96 13.79
CA LEU A 110 -1.94 -0.49 13.59
C LEU A 110 -3.34 -0.98 13.98
N GLY A 111 -3.94 -1.77 13.09
CA GLY A 111 -5.16 -2.52 13.32
C GLY A 111 -4.85 -3.90 13.90
N LYS A 112 -5.32 -4.96 13.22
CA LYS A 112 -5.08 -6.35 13.63
C LYS A 112 -3.81 -6.89 12.99
N VAL A 113 -3.01 -7.59 13.79
CA VAL A 113 -1.95 -8.48 13.31
C VAL A 113 -2.34 -9.90 13.67
N PHE A 114 -2.42 -10.77 12.68
CA PHE A 114 -2.82 -12.17 12.90
C PHE A 114 -2.25 -13.12 11.87
N GLU A 115 -2.25 -14.40 12.23
CA GLU A 115 -1.85 -15.52 11.38
C GLU A 115 -3.10 -16.19 10.77
N PRO A 116 -3.38 -16.01 9.46
CA PRO A 116 -4.35 -16.86 8.78
C PRO A 116 -3.93 -18.34 8.81
N PRO A 117 -4.87 -19.29 8.69
CA PRO A 117 -4.55 -20.70 8.64
C PRO A 117 -3.62 -21.02 7.46
N LYS A 118 -2.55 -21.75 7.72
CA LYS A 118 -1.60 -22.19 6.68
C LYS A 118 -2.27 -23.10 5.66
N ASN A 119 -1.82 -23.02 4.42
CA ASN A 119 -2.22 -23.94 3.36
C ASN A 119 -1.14 -25.02 3.19
N ILE A 120 -1.56 -26.27 3.06
CA ILE A 120 -0.68 -27.41 2.82
C ILE A 120 -1.17 -28.15 1.59
N GLU A 121 -0.45 -27.99 0.49
CA GLU A 121 -0.76 -28.63 -0.78
C GLU A 121 0.07 -29.90 -0.92
N ARG A 122 -0.59 -31.04 -1.18
CA ARG A 122 0.06 -32.34 -1.32
C ARG A 122 -0.14 -32.89 -2.73
N LEU A 123 0.97 -33.25 -3.37
CA LEU A 123 0.99 -33.79 -4.72
C LEU A 123 1.67 -35.15 -4.69
N THR A 124 1.18 -36.12 -5.47
CA THR A 124 1.76 -37.47 -5.49
C THR A 124 2.15 -37.85 -6.92
N LEU A 125 3.42 -38.16 -7.12
CA LEU A 125 3.98 -38.53 -8.42
C LEU A 125 4.47 -39.99 -8.41
N LEU A 126 4.65 -40.58 -9.59
CA LEU A 126 5.30 -41.88 -9.72
C LEU A 126 6.78 -41.75 -9.40
N LYS A 127 7.33 -42.69 -8.62
CA LYS A 127 8.77 -42.71 -8.31
C LYS A 127 9.60 -43.19 -9.50
N SER A 128 9.09 -44.17 -10.25
CA SER A 128 9.76 -44.74 -11.41
C SER A 128 9.32 -44.05 -12.70
N VAL A 129 10.22 -44.03 -13.69
CA VAL A 129 9.96 -43.51 -15.04
C VAL A 129 8.88 -44.33 -15.77
N HIS A 130 8.86 -45.66 -15.59
CA HIS A 130 7.93 -46.55 -16.28
C HIS A 130 7.35 -47.63 -15.34
N ILE A 131 6.16 -48.15 -15.71
CA ILE A 131 5.39 -49.31 -15.17
C ILE A 131 5.00 -49.35 -13.69
N PHE A 132 5.81 -48.85 -12.76
CA PHE A 132 5.61 -49.10 -11.31
C PHE A 132 4.60 -48.15 -10.65
N LYS A 133 3.29 -48.38 -10.87
CA LYS A 133 2.19 -47.53 -10.35
C LYS A 133 2.02 -47.55 -8.82
N LYS A 134 2.40 -48.64 -8.15
CA LYS A 134 2.29 -48.77 -6.67
C LYS A 134 3.35 -47.96 -5.92
N HIS A 135 4.49 -47.67 -6.56
CA HIS A 135 5.60 -46.93 -5.95
C HIS A 135 5.47 -45.45 -6.27
N ARG A 136 5.10 -44.65 -5.27
CA ARG A 136 4.82 -43.22 -5.41
C ARG A 136 5.65 -42.38 -4.44
N VAL A 137 5.90 -41.13 -4.81
CA VAL A 137 6.52 -40.11 -3.96
C VAL A 137 5.47 -39.04 -3.68
N GLN A 138 5.32 -38.67 -2.41
CA GLN A 138 4.45 -37.57 -2.00
C GLN A 138 5.31 -36.33 -1.77
N TYR A 139 4.91 -35.23 -2.40
CA TYR A 139 5.49 -33.91 -2.23
C TYR A 139 4.49 -33.04 -1.46
N GLU A 140 5.01 -32.11 -0.67
CA GLU A 140 4.21 -31.18 0.12
C GLU A 140 4.76 -29.75 -0.04
N MET A 141 3.88 -28.80 -0.34
CA MET A 141 4.18 -27.37 -0.33
C MET A 141 3.40 -26.74 0.83
N ARG A 142 4.13 -26.06 1.73
CA ARG A 142 3.55 -25.39 2.90
C ARG A 142 3.61 -23.89 2.69
N THR A 143 2.46 -23.23 2.78
CA THR A 143 2.39 -21.76 2.68
C THR A 143 1.85 -21.22 3.99
N HIS A 144 2.68 -20.42 4.65
CA HIS A 144 2.37 -19.67 5.85
C HIS A 144 1.96 -18.25 5.49
N TYR A 145 1.12 -17.66 6.32
CA TYR A 145 0.54 -16.33 6.09
C TYR A 145 0.71 -15.47 7.33
N ARG A 146 1.04 -14.18 7.14
CA ARG A 146 0.88 -13.14 8.16
C ARG A 146 0.06 -12.00 7.56
N CYS A 147 -0.91 -11.51 8.30
CA CYS A 147 -1.72 -10.36 7.91
C CYS A 147 -1.44 -9.20 8.89
N ILE A 148 -1.05 -8.05 8.35
CA ILE A 148 -0.85 -6.81 9.09
C ILE A 148 -1.85 -5.80 8.54
N GLU A 149 -2.73 -5.31 9.39
CA GLU A 149 -3.72 -4.31 9.01
C GLU A 149 -3.30 -2.93 9.53
N LEU A 150 -3.31 -1.94 8.65
CA LEU A 150 -3.19 -0.52 8.99
C LEU A 150 -4.58 0.11 8.93
N SER A 151 -4.89 0.98 9.88
CA SER A 151 -6.15 1.72 9.94
C SER A 151 -5.90 3.21 9.70
N ARG A 152 -6.85 3.91 9.07
CA ARG A 152 -6.87 5.38 8.93
C ARG A 152 -5.55 5.95 8.39
N VAL A 153 -5.17 5.57 7.17
CA VAL A 153 -3.92 6.04 6.55
C VAL A 153 -4.18 6.95 5.35
N THR A 154 -3.31 7.93 5.13
CA THR A 154 -3.34 8.78 3.92
C THR A 154 -2.58 8.12 2.78
N GLY A 155 -2.79 8.59 1.54
CA GLY A 155 -2.19 8.04 0.34
C GLY A 155 -0.69 8.19 0.32
N SER A 156 -0.21 9.39 0.60
CA SER A 156 1.21 9.72 0.77
C SER A 156 1.89 8.84 1.83
N THR A 157 1.29 8.72 3.01
CA THR A 157 1.83 7.90 4.12
C THR A 157 1.87 6.42 3.76
N ALA A 158 0.79 5.90 3.15
CA ALA A 158 0.73 4.52 2.70
C ALA A 158 1.79 4.24 1.64
N GLN A 159 2.04 5.18 0.71
CA GLN A 159 3.08 5.02 -0.31
C GLN A 159 4.46 4.88 0.32
N VAL A 160 4.84 5.77 1.24
CA VAL A 160 6.15 5.73 1.92
C VAL A 160 6.32 4.43 2.71
N TYR A 161 5.29 4.03 3.46
CA TYR A 161 5.33 2.77 4.21
C TYR A 161 5.47 1.56 3.29
N LEU A 162 4.65 1.49 2.23
CA LEU A 162 4.67 0.39 1.27
C LEU A 162 6.02 0.32 0.52
N GLU A 163 6.59 1.45 0.14
CA GLU A 163 7.92 1.52 -0.49
C GLU A 163 9.00 0.94 0.42
N TYR A 164 9.00 1.34 1.70
CA TYR A 164 9.98 0.86 2.66
C TYR A 164 9.88 -0.65 2.90
N ILE A 165 8.67 -1.18 3.11
CA ILE A 165 8.50 -2.62 3.36
C ILE A 165 8.75 -3.46 2.11
N GLN A 166 8.39 -2.97 0.91
CA GLN A 166 8.58 -3.68 -0.36
C GLN A 166 10.06 -3.84 -0.68
N ARG A 167 10.86 -2.79 -0.45
CA ARG A 167 12.31 -2.84 -0.68
C ARG A 167 13.04 -3.81 0.24
N ASN A 168 12.51 -4.02 1.45
CA ASN A 168 13.09 -4.92 2.44
C ASN A 168 12.39 -6.28 2.49
N LEU A 169 11.61 -6.64 1.46
CA LEU A 169 10.93 -7.92 1.40
C LEU A 169 11.95 -9.06 1.23
N PRO A 170 11.98 -10.07 2.12
CA PRO A 170 12.93 -11.17 2.02
C PRO A 170 12.61 -12.09 0.84
N GLU A 171 13.64 -12.79 0.37
CA GLU A 171 13.51 -13.77 -0.71
C GLU A 171 12.58 -14.92 -0.31
N GLY A 172 11.83 -15.45 -1.29
CA GLY A 172 10.88 -16.53 -1.04
C GLY A 172 9.62 -16.11 -0.26
N VAL A 173 9.42 -14.80 -0.05
CA VAL A 173 8.19 -14.21 0.49
C VAL A 173 7.50 -13.39 -0.59
N ALA A 174 6.20 -13.60 -0.75
CA ALA A 174 5.34 -12.81 -1.62
C ALA A 174 4.43 -11.91 -0.77
N MET A 175 4.10 -10.73 -1.29
CA MET A 175 3.25 -9.76 -0.60
C MET A 175 2.04 -9.40 -1.45
N GLU A 176 0.88 -9.37 -0.81
CA GLU A 176 -0.41 -8.94 -1.37
C GLU A 176 -0.91 -7.75 -0.56
N VAL A 177 -1.28 -6.66 -1.24
CA VAL A 177 -1.72 -5.42 -0.59
C VAL A 177 -3.15 -5.11 -1.02
N THR A 178 -4.07 -5.10 -0.07
CA THR A 178 -5.47 -4.71 -0.28
C THR A 178 -5.69 -3.32 0.31
N LYS A 179 -6.04 -2.34 -0.52
CA LYS A 179 -6.33 -0.97 -0.10
C LYS A 179 -7.83 -0.71 -0.15
N THR A 180 -8.40 -0.17 0.93
CA THR A 180 -9.81 0.23 1.00
C THR A 180 -9.89 1.75 1.02
N SER A 181 -10.15 2.39 -0.13
CA SER A 181 -10.28 3.84 -0.26
C SER A 181 -11.57 4.36 0.38
N MET A 182 -11.52 5.59 0.90
CA MET A 182 -12.69 6.36 1.34
C MET A 182 -13.01 7.39 0.25
N GLU A 183 -14.13 7.18 -0.43
CA GLU A 183 -14.62 8.08 -1.47
C GLU A 183 -15.86 8.82 -0.98
N LYS A 184 -16.06 10.04 -1.48
CA LYS A 184 -17.28 10.81 -1.21
C LYS A 184 -18.41 10.24 -2.06
N VAL A 185 -19.64 10.43 -1.60
CA VAL A 185 -20.82 10.13 -2.40
C VAL A 185 -20.76 10.97 -3.68
N PRO A 186 -20.90 10.36 -4.87
CA PRO A 186 -20.85 11.09 -6.12
C PRO A 186 -22.02 12.06 -6.26
N GLU A 187 -21.81 13.13 -7.00
CA GLU A 187 -22.72 14.28 -7.09
C GLU A 187 -24.14 13.89 -7.54
N HIS A 188 -24.26 13.01 -8.53
CA HIS A 188 -25.55 12.56 -9.07
C HIS A 188 -26.40 11.72 -8.10
N ILE A 189 -25.83 11.24 -6.99
CA ILE A 189 -26.60 10.57 -5.93
C ILE A 189 -27.12 11.61 -4.92
N LEU A 190 -26.40 12.73 -4.74
CA LEU A 190 -26.81 13.80 -3.85
C LEU A 190 -28.02 14.55 -4.40
N GLU A 191 -28.02 14.79 -5.71
CA GLU A 191 -29.08 15.50 -6.41
C GLU A 191 -29.85 14.53 -7.33
N PRO A 192 -31.04 14.05 -6.92
CA PRO A 192 -31.85 13.21 -7.78
C PRO A 192 -32.39 14.02 -8.95
N MET A 193 -32.24 13.49 -10.16
CA MET A 193 -32.66 14.12 -11.43
C MET A 193 -34.17 14.41 -11.56
N TRP A 194 -35.00 14.04 -10.57
CA TRP A 194 -36.46 14.14 -10.64
C TRP A 194 -37.02 15.39 -9.96
N ASN A 195 -36.15 16.21 -9.36
CA ASN A 195 -36.54 17.45 -8.67
C ASN A 195 -36.34 18.70 -9.53
N ASP A 196 -35.90 18.56 -10.78
CA ASP A 196 -35.82 19.68 -11.70
C ASP A 196 -37.25 20.06 -12.13
N PRO A 197 -37.80 21.23 -11.72
CA PRO A 197 -38.96 21.77 -12.40
C PRO A 197 -38.62 21.95 -13.89
N PRO A 198 -39.60 21.88 -14.80
CA PRO A 198 -39.36 22.12 -16.22
C PRO A 198 -38.56 23.40 -16.34
N THR A 199 -37.41 23.33 -17.01
CA THR A 199 -36.50 24.45 -17.19
C THR A 199 -37.32 25.63 -17.70
N GLU A 200 -37.62 26.61 -16.85
CA GLU A 200 -37.99 27.94 -17.31
C GLU A 200 -36.76 28.42 -18.06
N GLU A 201 -36.80 28.28 -19.38
CA GLU A 201 -35.87 28.95 -20.27
C GLU A 201 -35.89 30.42 -19.88
N LYS A 202 -34.89 30.87 -19.11
CA LYS A 202 -34.64 32.30 -18.91
C LYS A 202 -34.52 32.86 -20.32
N PRO A 203 -35.48 33.67 -20.82
CA PRO A 203 -35.38 34.18 -22.17
C PRO A 203 -34.10 35.00 -22.21
N SER A 204 -33.17 34.51 -23.03
CA SER A 204 -31.92 35.19 -23.29
C SER A 204 -32.25 36.62 -23.70
N HIS A 205 -31.39 37.52 -23.25
CA HIS A 205 -31.44 38.98 -23.36
C HIS A 205 -31.66 39.54 -24.78
N ILE A 206 -31.80 38.68 -25.79
CA ILE A 206 -32.01 39.01 -27.21
C ILE A 206 -33.47 39.42 -27.49
N HIS A 207 -34.46 38.91 -26.74
CA HIS A 207 -35.88 39.26 -26.98
C HIS A 207 -36.28 40.67 -26.51
N LYS A 208 -35.40 41.40 -25.80
CA LYS A 208 -35.65 42.80 -25.38
C LYS A 208 -35.10 43.85 -26.36
N LEU A 209 -34.35 43.46 -27.38
CA LEU A 209 -33.79 44.39 -28.37
C LEU A 209 -34.63 44.54 -29.65
N LEU A 210 -35.70 43.75 -29.83
CA LEU A 210 -36.59 43.87 -30.99
C LEU A 210 -37.84 44.75 -30.74
N ILE A 211 -38.00 45.34 -29.55
CA ILE A 211 -39.16 46.19 -29.22
C ILE A 211 -38.70 47.52 -28.60
N SER A 212 -37.71 48.17 -29.21
CA SER A 212 -37.31 49.54 -28.84
C SER A 212 -36.33 50.16 -29.85
N ALA A 213 -36.80 50.42 -31.07
CA ALA A 213 -36.16 51.41 -31.93
C ALA A 213 -37.14 52.60 -32.13
N PRO A 214 -36.82 53.80 -31.64
CA PRO A 214 -37.43 55.03 -32.10
C PRO A 214 -36.65 55.56 -33.31
N ASN A 215 -37.33 56.18 -34.28
CA ASN A 215 -37.11 57.58 -34.67
C ASN A 215 -37.83 57.95 -35.98
N GLN A 216 -38.67 58.97 -35.83
CA GLN A 216 -38.97 60.12 -36.70
C GLN A 216 -37.72 60.63 -37.48
N ASP A 217 -37.74 61.39 -38.57
CA ASP A 217 -38.73 62.00 -39.46
C ASP A 217 -37.90 62.63 -40.63
N ASP A 218 -38.61 63.17 -41.62
CA ASP A 218 -38.23 64.32 -42.49
C ASP A 218 -37.74 64.10 -43.96
N ARG A 219 -38.74 64.21 -44.85
CA ARG A 219 -39.01 65.32 -45.81
C ARG A 219 -38.24 65.47 -47.16
N THR A 220 -39.09 65.45 -48.20
CA THR A 220 -39.14 66.27 -49.44
C THR A 220 -38.53 65.72 -50.75
N SER A 221 -39.38 65.33 -51.70
CA SER A 221 -39.45 65.92 -53.06
C SER A 221 -40.69 65.41 -53.83
N SER A 222 -41.16 66.27 -54.73
CA SER A 222 -42.51 66.48 -55.29
C SER A 222 -43.08 65.43 -56.26
N PRO A 223 -44.38 65.54 -56.66
CA PRO A 223 -44.95 64.79 -57.78
C PRO A 223 -44.97 65.62 -59.08
N GLU A 224 -44.87 64.96 -60.24
CA GLU A 224 -45.80 65.11 -61.39
C GLU A 224 -45.39 64.24 -62.61
N THR A 225 -46.37 63.44 -63.06
CA THR A 225 -46.82 63.14 -64.44
C THR A 225 -45.86 62.68 -65.55
N GLY A 226 -46.18 61.52 -66.18
CA GLY A 226 -46.11 61.35 -67.64
C GLY A 226 -45.42 60.07 -68.15
N PRO A 227 -45.99 59.34 -69.16
CA PRO A 227 -45.67 57.94 -69.45
C PRO A 227 -44.79 57.74 -70.70
N GLU A 228 -44.14 56.58 -70.87
CA GLU A 228 -44.14 55.79 -72.12
C GLU A 228 -43.26 54.53 -72.07
N ASN A 229 -43.89 53.42 -72.48
CA ASN A 229 -43.43 52.43 -73.47
C ASN A 229 -42.13 51.61 -73.31
N MET A 230 -42.32 50.31 -73.57
CA MET A 230 -41.47 49.38 -74.32
C MET A 230 -40.12 49.01 -73.66
N LEU A 231 -39.56 47.80 -73.73
CA LEU A 231 -39.81 46.50 -74.35
C LEU A 231 -38.74 45.57 -73.72
N VAL A 232 -39.02 44.26 -73.62
CA VAL A 232 -38.12 43.12 -73.99
C VAL A 232 -36.68 43.13 -73.44
N ASP A 233 -36.29 42.21 -72.55
CA ASP A 233 -35.61 40.91 -72.82
C ASP A 233 -34.43 40.85 -71.82
N ASN A 234 -33.82 39.77 -71.38
CA ASN A 234 -33.91 38.34 -71.63
C ASN A 234 -33.06 37.67 -70.52
N GLY A 235 -33.27 36.37 -70.30
CA GLY A 235 -32.16 35.46 -69.98
C GLY A 235 -31.58 35.43 -68.56
N GLN A 236 -32.18 34.64 -67.67
CA GLN A 236 -31.69 33.31 -67.22
C GLN A 236 -30.15 33.02 -67.16
N PRO A 237 -29.68 31.98 -66.42
CA PRO A 237 -29.59 31.95 -64.95
C PRO A 237 -28.32 31.17 -64.43
N GLU A 238 -28.33 30.89 -63.13
CA GLU A 238 -27.90 29.63 -62.49
C GLU A 238 -26.42 29.26 -62.24
N GLN A 239 -26.34 28.36 -61.22
CA GLN A 239 -25.25 27.50 -60.74
C GLN A 239 -24.29 28.18 -59.76
N GLY A 240 -24.21 27.82 -58.48
CA GLY A 240 -24.59 26.60 -57.77
C GLY A 240 -23.38 25.67 -57.62
N ALA A 241 -22.78 25.66 -56.43
CA ALA A 241 -21.91 24.60 -55.86
C ALA A 241 -21.55 25.09 -54.43
N ALA A 242 -22.08 24.46 -53.39
CA ALA A 242 -21.49 23.33 -52.67
C ALA A 242 -20.40 23.78 -51.68
#